data_AF-T0ZYA3-F1
#
_entry.id   AF-T0ZYA3-F1
#
_cell.length_a   1.000
_cell.length_b   1.000
_cell.length_c   1.000
_cell.angle_alpha   90.00
_cell.angle_beta   90.00
_cell.angle_gamma   90.00
#
_symmetry.space_group_name_H-M   'P 1'
#
loop_
_entity.id
_entity.type
_entity.pdbx_description
1 polymer ?
#
loop_
_entity_poly.entity_id
_entity_poly.type
_entity_poly.pdbx_seq_one_letter_code
_entity_poly.pdbx_strand_id
1 'polypeptide(L)'
;LMERMRKHAERVGTEIIFDQITQADLTGRPFCLTGDQASYVTDALIIATGSTARYLGLDSETRYRGHGVSACATCDGFFFRGQPVAVIGGGNTAVTEALYLAHIASKVYLVHRRDRLRAESVLTERLAQTADVQMIWNHEVREVLGDGETVTGLSIRQN
;
A
#
# COMPACT_ATOMS: atom_id res chain seq x y z
N LEU A 1 -14.52 6.46 -12.69
CA LEU A 1 -13.39 6.42 -13.65
C LEU A 1 -13.26 5.06 -14.32
N MET A 2 -13.06 3.97 -13.54
CA MET A 2 -12.83 2.62 -14.07
C MET A 2 -13.94 2.11 -15.00
N GLU A 3 -15.21 2.34 -14.66
CA GLU A 3 -16.32 1.96 -15.55
C GLU A 3 -16.29 2.68 -16.91
N ARG A 4 -15.80 3.93 -16.95
CA ARG A 4 -15.62 4.66 -18.22
C ARG A 4 -14.48 4.05 -19.04
N MET A 5 -13.40 3.61 -18.40
CA MET A 5 -12.27 2.95 -19.07
C MET A 5 -12.70 1.59 -19.63
N ARG A 6 -13.44 0.79 -18.86
CA ARG A 6 -14.01 -0.50 -19.29
C ARG A 6 -14.87 -0.33 -20.55
N LYS A 7 -15.84 0.59 -20.51
CA LYS A 7 -16.68 0.92 -21.68
C LYS A 7 -15.89 1.41 -22.89
N HIS A 8 -14.78 2.09 -22.68
CA HIS A 8 -13.92 2.53 -23.78
C HIS A 8 -13.24 1.33 -24.45
N ALA A 9 -12.69 0.39 -23.68
CA ALA A 9 -12.09 -0.83 -24.22
C ALA A 9 -13.11 -1.66 -25.01
N GLU A 10 -14.32 -1.85 -24.49
CA GLU A 10 -15.41 -2.55 -25.20
C GLU A 10 -15.76 -1.88 -26.53
N ARG A 11 -15.81 -0.53 -26.57
CA ARG A 11 -16.13 0.23 -27.79
C ARG A 11 -15.12 0.05 -28.92
N VAL A 12 -13.87 -0.27 -28.60
CA VAL A 12 -12.82 -0.55 -29.60
C VAL A 12 -12.68 -2.05 -29.89
N GLY A 13 -13.62 -2.86 -29.41
CA GLY A 13 -13.70 -4.30 -29.71
C GLY A 13 -12.86 -5.19 -28.80
N THR A 14 -12.38 -4.70 -27.64
CA THR A 14 -11.70 -5.55 -26.67
C THR A 14 -12.68 -6.52 -26.02
N GLU A 15 -12.39 -7.81 -26.10
CA GLU A 15 -13.10 -8.85 -25.34
C GLU A 15 -12.69 -8.80 -23.87
N ILE A 16 -13.68 -8.75 -22.98
CA ILE A 16 -13.47 -8.74 -21.53
C ILE A 16 -13.91 -10.08 -20.97
N ILE A 17 -12.94 -10.87 -20.52
CA ILE A 17 -13.18 -12.16 -19.87
C ILE A 17 -12.98 -11.98 -18.37
N PHE A 18 -14.01 -12.28 -17.59
CA PHE A 18 -13.94 -12.25 -16.13
C PHE A 18 -13.37 -13.57 -15.62
N ASP A 19 -12.05 -13.65 -15.58
CA ASP A 19 -11.31 -14.77 -15.03
C ASP A 19 -10.08 -14.27 -14.26
N GLN A 20 -9.58 -15.08 -13.33
CA GLN A 20 -8.37 -14.78 -12.57
C GLN A 20 -7.27 -15.75 -13.01
N ILE A 21 -6.23 -15.21 -13.67
CA ILE A 21 -5.07 -16.00 -14.08
C ILE A 21 -4.23 -16.37 -12.85
N THR A 22 -4.05 -17.67 -12.63
CA THR A 22 -3.28 -18.22 -11.50
C THR A 22 -1.90 -18.70 -11.91
N GLN A 23 -1.70 -19.06 -13.18
CA GLN A 23 -0.41 -19.50 -13.72
C GLN A 23 -0.19 -19.02 -15.15
N ALA A 24 1.07 -18.72 -15.48
CA ALA A 24 1.52 -18.41 -16.84
C ALA A 24 2.80 -19.19 -17.17
N ASP A 25 2.77 -20.00 -18.22
CA ASP A 25 3.96 -20.62 -18.82
C ASP A 25 4.49 -19.73 -19.95
N LEU A 26 5.67 -19.15 -19.69
CA LEU A 26 6.36 -18.21 -20.58
C LEU A 26 7.59 -18.84 -21.27
N THR A 27 7.81 -20.15 -21.10
CA THR A 27 9.01 -20.83 -21.59
C THR A 27 8.96 -21.14 -23.08
N GLY A 28 7.76 -21.37 -23.61
CA GLY A 28 7.49 -21.63 -25.02
C GLY A 28 6.61 -20.56 -25.66
N ARG A 29 6.48 -20.63 -27.00
CA ARG A 29 5.47 -19.86 -27.75
C ARG A 29 4.56 -20.81 -28.53
N PRO A 30 3.23 -20.55 -28.57
CA PRO A 30 2.54 -19.46 -27.89
C PRO A 30 2.52 -19.63 -26.35
N PHE A 31 2.34 -18.54 -25.61
CA PHE A 31 2.27 -18.57 -24.14
C PHE A 31 0.98 -19.23 -23.69
N CYS A 32 1.06 -20.05 -22.64
CA CYS A 32 -0.09 -20.73 -22.05
C CYS A 32 -0.42 -20.13 -20.68
N LEU A 33 -1.68 -19.80 -20.45
CA LEU A 33 -2.19 -19.26 -19.20
C LEU A 33 -3.25 -20.19 -18.61
N THR A 34 -3.25 -20.33 -17.30
CA THR A 34 -4.29 -21.05 -16.56
C THR A 34 -5.04 -20.05 -15.69
N GLY A 35 -6.35 -19.93 -15.91
CA GLY A 35 -7.28 -19.20 -15.06
C GLY A 35 -8.07 -20.13 -14.15
N ASP A 36 -8.88 -19.54 -13.28
CA ASP A 36 -9.79 -20.27 -12.39
C ASP A 36 -10.91 -20.96 -13.18
N GLN A 37 -11.32 -20.38 -14.33
CA GLN A 37 -12.43 -20.89 -15.14
C GLN A 37 -11.98 -21.60 -16.41
N ALA A 38 -10.89 -21.14 -17.05
CA ALA A 38 -10.42 -21.70 -18.31
C ALA A 38 -8.90 -21.57 -18.51
N SER A 39 -8.40 -22.22 -19.57
CA SER A 39 -7.03 -22.02 -20.05
C SER A 39 -7.02 -21.17 -21.32
N TYR A 40 -5.98 -20.36 -21.48
CA TYR A 40 -5.83 -19.42 -22.58
C TYR A 40 -4.48 -19.62 -23.25
N VAL A 41 -4.41 -19.33 -24.54
CA VAL A 41 -3.18 -19.41 -25.33
C VAL A 41 -3.03 -18.10 -26.10
N THR A 42 -1.84 -17.50 -26.10
CA THR A 42 -1.61 -16.21 -26.77
C THR A 42 -0.19 -16.08 -27.32
N ASP A 43 -0.03 -15.43 -28.46
CA ASP A 43 1.27 -15.12 -29.04
C ASP A 43 2.01 -13.99 -28.28
N ALA A 44 1.25 -13.10 -27.64
CA ALA A 44 1.76 -11.96 -26.89
C ALA A 44 1.00 -11.75 -25.57
N LEU A 45 1.71 -11.35 -24.52
CA LEU A 45 1.16 -11.13 -23.19
C LEU A 45 1.55 -9.75 -22.66
N ILE A 46 0.56 -8.94 -22.28
CA ILE A 46 0.75 -7.70 -21.52
C ILE A 46 0.35 -7.97 -20.08
N ILE A 47 1.29 -7.82 -19.15
CA ILE A 47 1.03 -8.00 -17.70
C ILE A 47 0.75 -6.63 -17.08
N ALA A 48 -0.51 -6.40 -16.73
CA ALA A 48 -0.99 -5.16 -16.10
C ALA A 48 -1.75 -5.42 -14.79
N THR A 49 -1.34 -6.44 -14.03
CA THR A 49 -1.99 -6.91 -12.79
C THR A 49 -1.84 -5.96 -11.59
N GLY A 50 -1.12 -4.84 -11.77
CA GLY A 50 -0.93 -3.83 -10.74
C GLY A 50 -0.09 -4.35 -9.56
N SER A 51 -0.37 -3.81 -8.38
CA SER A 51 0.28 -4.21 -7.12
C SER A 51 -0.71 -4.11 -5.98
N THR A 52 -0.61 -5.01 -5.01
CA THR A 52 -1.38 -4.95 -3.76
C THR A 52 -0.51 -4.41 -2.63
N ALA A 53 -1.14 -3.68 -1.72
CA ALA A 53 -0.46 -3.22 -0.52
C ALA A 53 -0.03 -4.42 0.34
N ARG A 54 1.20 -4.36 0.86
CA ARG A 54 1.72 -5.38 1.77
C ARG A 54 1.47 -4.93 3.20
N TYR A 55 0.75 -5.78 3.93
CA TYR A 55 0.55 -5.65 5.36
C TYR A 55 1.70 -6.32 6.13
N LEU A 56 1.85 -5.99 7.41
CA LEU A 56 2.86 -6.58 8.29
C LEU A 56 2.56 -8.05 8.62
N GLY A 57 1.29 -8.46 8.51
CA GLY A 57 0.86 -9.83 8.78
C GLY A 57 0.57 -10.09 10.26
N LEU A 58 0.24 -9.05 11.03
CA LEU A 58 -0.12 -9.17 12.43
C LEU A 58 -1.62 -9.46 12.57
N ASP A 59 -2.00 -10.31 13.52
CA ASP A 59 -3.42 -10.56 13.82
C ASP A 59 -4.12 -9.27 14.30
N SER A 60 -3.44 -8.48 15.13
CA SER A 60 -3.92 -7.17 15.59
C SER A 60 -4.06 -6.17 14.45
N GLU A 61 -3.14 -6.17 13.48
CA GLU A 61 -3.26 -5.35 12.26
C GLU A 61 -4.49 -5.76 11.45
N THR A 62 -4.73 -7.06 11.28
CA THR A 62 -5.90 -7.58 10.56
C THR A 62 -7.21 -7.21 11.24
N ARG A 63 -7.26 -7.31 12.58
CA ARG A 63 -8.43 -6.97 13.39
C ARG A 63 -8.90 -5.52 13.19
N TYR A 64 -7.96 -4.58 13.07
CA TYR A 64 -8.26 -3.14 12.95
C TYR A 64 -8.22 -2.61 11.50
N ARG A 65 -8.17 -3.48 10.48
CA ARG A 65 -8.29 -3.05 9.08
C ARG A 65 -9.61 -2.33 8.84
N GLY A 66 -9.54 -1.14 8.24
CA GLY A 66 -10.69 -0.26 8.02
C GLY A 66 -11.21 0.45 9.28
N HIS A 67 -10.61 0.18 10.45
CA HIS A 67 -10.99 0.73 11.75
C HIS A 67 -9.82 1.50 12.41
N GLY A 68 -8.98 2.12 11.57
CA GLY A 68 -7.76 2.82 12.00
C GLY A 68 -6.48 2.29 11.37
N VAL A 69 -6.49 1.06 10.83
CA VAL A 69 -5.42 0.54 9.97
C VAL A 69 -5.81 0.70 8.50
N SER A 70 -4.99 1.43 7.76
CA SER A 70 -5.11 1.64 6.31
C SER A 70 -3.77 1.39 5.61
N ALA A 71 -3.85 1.11 4.30
CA ALA A 71 -2.71 0.98 3.42
C ALA A 71 -2.71 2.01 2.27
N CYS A 72 -3.54 3.05 2.37
CA CYS A 72 -3.61 4.15 1.40
C CYS A 72 -3.85 5.48 2.11
N ALA A 73 -2.78 6.22 2.42
CA ALA A 73 -2.92 7.54 3.06
C ALA A 73 -3.78 8.52 2.26
N THR A 74 -3.74 8.49 0.93
CA THR A 74 -4.53 9.41 0.09
C THR A 74 -6.03 9.07 0.07
N CYS A 75 -6.37 7.81 0.30
CA CYS A 75 -7.75 7.34 0.37
C CYS A 75 -8.40 7.74 1.71
N ASP A 76 -7.69 7.50 2.82
CA ASP A 76 -8.29 7.56 4.16
C ASP A 76 -7.77 8.71 5.03
N GLY A 77 -6.68 9.37 4.64
CA GLY A 77 -6.01 10.38 5.46
C GLY A 77 -6.89 11.53 5.91
N PHE A 78 -7.92 11.87 5.13
CA PHE A 78 -8.90 12.91 5.48
C PHE A 78 -9.65 12.60 6.79
N PHE A 79 -9.95 11.33 7.08
CA PHE A 79 -10.70 10.93 8.29
C PHE A 79 -9.89 11.14 9.57
N PHE A 80 -8.55 11.22 9.47
CA PHE A 80 -7.64 11.41 10.60
C PHE A 80 -7.17 12.86 10.75
N ARG A 81 -7.91 13.83 10.20
CA ARG A 81 -7.57 15.25 10.30
C ARG A 81 -7.44 15.70 11.75
N GLY A 82 -6.31 16.33 12.08
CA GLY A 82 -6.02 16.80 13.43
C GLY A 82 -5.71 15.70 14.45
N GLN A 83 -5.63 14.43 14.02
CA GLN A 83 -5.28 13.30 14.89
C GLN A 83 -3.82 12.88 14.68
N PRO A 84 -3.14 12.31 15.68
CA PRO A 84 -1.84 11.69 15.49
C PRO A 84 -1.98 10.41 14.66
N VAL A 85 -1.08 10.22 13.70
CA VAL A 85 -1.04 9.03 12.83
C VAL A 85 0.36 8.44 12.76
N ALA A 86 0.45 7.16 12.39
CA ALA A 86 1.72 6.49 12.17
C ALA A 86 1.79 5.93 10.74
N VAL A 87 2.94 6.08 10.09
CA VAL A 87 3.27 5.48 8.80
C VAL A 87 4.38 4.48 9.03
N ILE A 88 4.22 3.26 8.51
CA ILE A 88 5.20 2.18 8.69
C ILE A 88 5.90 1.91 7.37
N GLY A 89 7.21 2.06 7.32
CA GLY A 89 7.98 1.77 6.11
C GLY A 89 9.22 2.64 5.98
N GLY A 90 9.89 2.58 4.82
CA GLY A 90 11.06 3.42 4.57
C GLY A 90 11.52 3.53 3.13
N GLY A 91 10.65 3.20 2.17
CA GLY A 91 10.87 3.53 0.76
C GLY A 91 10.11 4.79 0.35
N ASN A 92 10.13 5.12 -0.94
CA ASN A 92 9.42 6.28 -1.50
C ASN A 92 7.95 6.34 -1.05
N THR A 93 7.21 5.22 -1.10
CA THR A 93 5.80 5.17 -0.68
C THR A 93 5.60 5.68 0.75
N ALA A 94 6.38 5.17 1.71
CA ALA A 94 6.24 5.57 3.11
C ALA A 94 6.58 7.05 3.33
N VAL A 95 7.62 7.56 2.66
CA VAL A 95 8.01 8.97 2.79
C VAL A 95 6.99 9.90 2.14
N THR A 96 6.51 9.57 0.94
CA THR A 96 5.49 10.35 0.24
C THR A 96 4.16 10.37 1.02
N GLU A 97 3.75 9.23 1.58
CA GLU A 97 2.53 9.16 2.40
C GLU A 97 2.67 9.91 3.73
N ALA A 98 3.84 9.85 4.39
CA ALA A 98 4.10 10.65 5.57
C ALA A 98 4.05 12.16 5.28
N LEU A 99 4.65 12.60 4.17
CA LEU A 99 4.59 14.00 3.72
C LEU A 99 3.15 14.44 3.38
N TYR A 100 2.37 13.57 2.75
CA TYR A 100 0.95 13.84 2.47
C TYR A 100 0.16 14.01 3.77
N LEU A 101 0.30 13.08 4.72
CA LEU A 101 -0.41 13.12 6.00
C LEU A 101 0.03 14.27 6.90
N ALA A 102 1.27 14.76 6.76
CA ALA A 102 1.76 15.91 7.53
C ALA A 102 0.95 17.20 7.26
N HIS A 103 0.24 17.28 6.13
CA HIS A 103 -0.66 18.40 5.84
C HIS A 103 -2.08 18.24 6.43
N ILE A 104 -2.39 17.09 7.04
CA ILE A 104 -3.75 16.71 7.46
C ILE A 104 -3.81 16.35 8.95
N ALA A 105 -2.92 15.47 9.39
CA ALA A 105 -2.81 15.01 10.77
C ALA A 105 -2.14 16.06 11.68
N SER A 106 -2.31 15.92 13.00
CA SER A 106 -1.63 16.79 13.96
C SER A 106 -0.17 16.39 14.23
N LYS A 107 0.15 15.11 14.01
CA LYS A 107 1.51 14.57 14.08
C LYS A 107 1.60 13.31 13.24
N VAL A 108 2.71 13.10 12.55
CA VAL A 108 3.00 11.88 11.80
C VAL A 108 4.23 11.19 12.41
N TYR A 109 4.07 9.96 12.86
CA TYR A 109 5.20 9.11 13.28
C TYR A 109 5.61 8.21 12.12
N LEU A 110 6.79 8.41 11.54
CA LEU A 110 7.33 7.52 10.51
C LEU A 110 8.23 6.47 11.17
N VAL A 111 7.69 5.26 11.33
CA VAL A 111 8.37 4.12 11.98
C VAL A 111 9.12 3.32 10.93
N HIS A 112 10.43 3.17 11.14
CA HIS A 112 11.30 2.38 10.28
C HIS A 112 12.16 1.40 11.06
N ARG A 113 12.26 0.17 10.55
CA ARG A 113 13.02 -0.93 11.16
C ARG A 113 14.54 -0.85 11.04
N ARG A 114 15.06 0.20 10.41
CA ARG A 114 16.51 0.43 10.20
C ARG A 114 16.87 1.85 10.59
N ASP A 115 18.15 2.18 10.43
CA ASP A 115 18.77 3.48 10.69
C ASP A 115 18.81 4.40 9.46
N ARG A 116 18.34 3.92 8.30
CA ARG A 116 18.33 4.68 7.03
C ARG A 116 17.12 4.36 6.17
N LEU A 117 16.61 5.38 5.47
CA LEU A 117 15.58 5.23 4.43
C LEU A 117 16.20 4.77 3.11
N ARG A 118 15.39 4.10 2.28
CA ARG A 118 15.70 3.78 0.88
C ARG A 118 15.01 4.73 -0.10
N ALA A 119 14.39 5.79 0.40
CA ALA A 119 13.71 6.78 -0.42
C ALA A 119 14.74 7.68 -1.14
N GLU A 120 14.29 8.33 -2.21
CA GLU A 120 15.09 9.30 -2.95
C GLU A 120 15.55 10.47 -2.07
N SER A 121 16.75 11.00 -2.37
CA SER A 121 17.40 12.05 -1.56
C SER A 121 16.50 13.27 -1.38
N VAL A 122 15.86 13.73 -2.47
CA VAL A 122 14.93 14.87 -2.47
C VAL A 122 13.75 14.66 -1.51
N LEU A 123 13.23 13.42 -1.41
CA LEU A 123 12.14 13.09 -0.50
C LEU A 123 12.63 13.07 0.95
N THR A 124 13.82 12.49 1.20
CA THR A 124 14.40 12.49 2.55
C THR A 124 14.77 13.89 3.06
N GLU A 125 15.25 14.77 2.18
CA GLU A 125 15.53 16.17 2.48
C GLU A 125 14.26 16.93 2.84
N ARG A 126 13.20 16.77 2.03
CA ARG A 126 11.90 17.37 2.32
C ARG A 126 11.28 16.85 3.62
N LEU A 127 11.42 15.55 3.88
CA LEU A 127 10.97 14.93 5.12
C LEU A 127 11.68 15.54 6.34
N ALA A 128 13.00 15.74 6.26
CA ALA A 128 13.80 16.33 7.33
C ALA A 128 13.40 17.80 7.64
N GLN A 129 12.85 18.50 6.65
CA GLN A 129 12.37 19.89 6.80
C GLN A 129 10.90 19.96 7.29
N THR A 130 10.20 18.83 7.42
CA THR A 130 8.78 18.79 7.79
C THR A 130 8.63 18.60 9.30
N ALA A 131 8.28 19.66 10.03
CA ALA A 131 8.24 19.66 11.51
C ALA A 131 7.24 18.67 12.13
N ASP A 132 6.13 18.40 11.43
CA ASP A 132 5.06 17.55 11.95
C ASP A 132 5.35 16.05 11.78
N VAL A 133 6.44 15.69 11.10
CA VAL A 133 6.89 14.30 10.97
C VAL A 133 8.00 13.99 11.98
N GLN A 134 7.80 12.97 12.80
CA GLN A 134 8.80 12.43 13.71
C GLN A 134 9.27 11.06 13.22
N MET A 135 10.58 10.94 12.97
CA MET A 135 11.21 9.67 12.65
C MET A 135 11.38 8.79 13.90
N ILE A 136 11.00 7.52 13.79
CA ILE A 136 11.28 6.48 14.78
C ILE A 136 12.11 5.39 14.10
N TRP A 137 13.42 5.44 14.30
CA TRP A 137 14.41 4.54 13.67
C TRP A 137 14.62 3.26 14.46
N ASN A 138 15.04 2.18 13.79
CA ASN A 138 15.35 0.89 14.42
C ASN A 138 14.20 0.29 15.22
N HIS A 139 12.95 0.52 14.80
CA HIS A 139 11.77 -0.03 15.46
C HIS A 139 10.86 -0.79 14.49
N GLU A 140 10.26 -1.86 14.98
CA GLU A 140 9.21 -2.63 14.31
C GLU A 140 7.92 -2.59 15.12
N VAL A 141 6.78 -2.60 14.43
CA VAL A 141 5.46 -2.73 15.08
C VAL A 141 5.33 -4.16 15.58
N ARG A 142 5.10 -4.29 16.89
CA ARG A 142 4.77 -5.57 17.54
C ARG A 142 3.28 -5.83 17.54
N GLU A 143 2.49 -4.79 17.78
CA GLU A 143 1.04 -4.92 17.96
C GLU A 143 0.31 -3.61 17.64
N VAL A 144 -0.85 -3.72 16.99
CA VAL A 144 -1.81 -2.62 16.88
C VAL A 144 -2.74 -2.64 18.08
N LEU A 145 -2.73 -1.56 18.87
CA LEU A 145 -3.56 -1.43 20.07
C LEU A 145 -4.87 -0.73 19.72
N GLY A 146 -5.95 -1.12 20.38
CA GLY A 146 -7.26 -0.51 20.20
C GLY A 146 -8.21 -0.85 21.34
N ASP A 147 -9.34 -0.16 21.37
CA ASP A 147 -10.40 -0.31 22.38
C ASP A 147 -11.44 -1.38 22.02
N GLY A 148 -11.25 -2.07 20.89
CA GLY A 148 -12.17 -3.06 20.35
C GLY A 148 -12.98 -2.57 19.15
N GLU A 149 -13.10 -1.24 18.97
CA GLU A 149 -13.75 -0.64 17.81
C GLU A 149 -12.75 0.09 16.91
N THR A 150 -11.79 0.82 17.49
CA THR A 150 -10.82 1.62 16.74
C THR A 150 -9.41 1.51 17.28
N VAL A 151 -8.43 1.88 16.46
CA VAL A 151 -7.01 1.95 16.86
C VAL A 151 -6.81 3.10 17.86
N THR A 152 -6.14 2.79 18.97
CA THR A 152 -5.75 3.77 19.99
C THR A 152 -4.24 3.98 20.08
N GLY A 153 -3.44 3.09 19.48
CA GLY A 153 -1.99 3.24 19.44
C GLY A 153 -1.25 2.06 18.82
N LEU A 154 0.08 2.11 18.90
CA LEU A 154 0.97 1.05 18.43
C LEU A 154 1.94 0.65 19.53
N SER A 155 2.13 -0.65 19.73
CA SER A 155 3.26 -1.18 20.46
C SER A 155 4.42 -1.39 19.48
N ILE A 156 5.54 -0.71 19.73
CA ILE A 156 6.75 -0.81 18.92
C ILE A 156 7.89 -1.40 19.74
N ARG A 157 8.77 -2.15 19.08
CA ARG A 157 9.94 -2.77 19.69
C ARG A 157 11.21 -2.31 18.98
N GLN A 158 12.21 -1.91 19.76
CA GLN A 158 13.54 -1.63 19.24
C GLN A 158 14.22 -2.93 18.78
N ASN A 159 14.85 -2.85 17.60
CA ASN A 159 15.59 -3.95 17.00
C ASN A 159 16.95 -4.20 17.66
#